data_AF-A0A955PQC4-F1
#
_entry.id   AF-A0A955PQC4-F1
#
_cell.length_a   1.000
_cell.length_b   1.000
_cell.length_c   1.000
_cell.angle_alpha   90.00
_cell.angle_beta   90.00
_cell.angle_gamma   90.00
#
_symmetry.space_group_name_H-M   'P 1'
#
loop_
_entity.id
_entity.type
_entity.pdbx_description
1 polymer ?
#
loop_
_entity_poly.entity_id
_entity_poly.type
_entity_poly.pdbx_seq_one_letter_code
_entity_poly.pdbx_strand_id
1 'polypeptide(L)'
;SWFRGEGGAVAFGEAIDSYDRAVELDPTEMRVYAVQSLLAKSDMLIEKGKTSEPPDSGSLKEGVRVLQEIIDNPIYRSNPTVHKGIPQRKLADLIREDDPMFAISLLSEGLKNQGDLEEGYENLEIGLIYKDLLDDPDQAVEYFERVRQNELAPREVKKYAEEFLDGIQAGHLDNPNLYPGENLELFSLEEIDP
;
A
#
# COMPACT_ATOMS: atom_id res chain seq x y z
N SER A 1 9.33 7.71 21.06
CA SER A 1 10.17 8.32 20.01
C SER A 1 11.62 8.09 20.39
N TRP A 2 12.25 7.02 19.89
CA TRP A 2 13.59 6.57 20.33
C TRP A 2 14.69 6.64 19.26
N PHE A 3 14.40 7.16 18.06
CA PHE A 3 15.37 7.20 16.96
C PHE A 3 15.47 8.58 16.29
N ARG A 4 15.81 9.61 17.07
CA ARG A 4 16.33 10.88 16.50
C ARG A 4 17.79 11.08 16.95
N GLY A 5 18.72 10.55 16.16
CA GLY A 5 20.16 10.70 16.35
C GLY A 5 20.96 9.76 15.45
N GLU A 6 22.27 10.01 15.29
CA GLU A 6 23.22 9.26 14.44
C GLU A 6 23.13 7.72 14.58
N GLY A 7 22.68 7.21 15.74
CA GLY A 7 22.44 5.79 15.97
C GLY A 7 21.31 5.16 15.13
N GLY A 8 20.31 5.94 14.70
CA GLY A 8 19.23 5.45 13.83
C GLY A 8 19.74 5.16 12.41
N ALA A 9 20.56 6.06 11.85
CA ALA A 9 21.14 5.88 10.52
C ALA A 9 22.08 4.66 10.44
N VAL A 10 22.84 4.41 11.50
CA VAL A 10 23.70 3.22 11.61
C VAL A 10 22.86 1.94 11.70
N ALA A 11 21.80 1.93 12.51
CA ALA A 11 20.90 0.79 12.62
C ALA A 11 20.19 0.45 11.28
N PHE A 12 19.77 1.46 10.51
CA PHE A 12 19.22 1.23 9.18
C PHE A 12 20.24 0.61 8.22
N GLY A 13 21.51 1.06 8.27
CA GLY A 13 22.58 0.49 7.45
C GLY A 13 22.81 -0.98 7.74
N GLU A 14 22.97 -1.36 9.00
CA GLU A 14 23.19 -2.75 9.40
C GLU A 14 21.99 -3.65 9.04
N ALA A 15 20.76 -3.15 9.16
CA ALA A 15 19.56 -3.89 8.77
C ALA A 15 19.51 -4.13 7.25
N ILE A 16 19.77 -3.10 6.44
CA ILE A 16 19.80 -3.20 4.98
C ILE A 16 20.88 -4.20 4.53
N ASP A 17 22.10 -4.08 5.07
CA ASP A 17 23.21 -4.99 4.76
C ASP A 17 22.88 -6.45 5.13
N SER A 18 22.15 -6.65 6.24
CA SER A 18 21.70 -7.98 6.68
C SER A 18 20.69 -8.59 5.71
N TYR A 19 19.75 -7.80 5.18
CA TYR A 19 18.80 -8.27 4.18
C TYR A 19 19.47 -8.55 2.84
N ASP A 20 20.41 -7.70 2.43
CA ASP A 20 21.22 -7.96 1.23
C ASP A 20 21.97 -9.29 1.36
N ARG A 21 22.56 -9.55 2.53
CA ARG A 21 23.23 -10.82 2.78
C ARG A 21 22.28 -12.02 2.78
N ALA A 22 21.07 -11.86 3.30
CA ALA A 22 20.06 -12.92 3.28
C ALA A 22 19.67 -13.30 1.85
N VAL A 23 19.51 -12.31 0.96
CA VAL A 23 19.22 -12.52 -0.47
C VAL A 23 20.41 -13.17 -1.19
N GLU A 24 21.65 -12.80 -0.86
CA GLU A 24 22.85 -13.42 -1.43
C GLU A 24 23.04 -14.90 -1.04
N LEU A 25 22.64 -15.28 0.17
CA LEU A 25 22.85 -16.63 0.71
C LEU A 25 21.88 -17.67 0.15
N ASP A 26 20.70 -17.25 -0.32
CA ASP A 26 19.76 -18.11 -1.04
C ASP A 26 19.38 -17.48 -2.39
N PRO A 27 20.30 -17.52 -3.39
CA PRO A 27 20.05 -16.91 -4.70
C PRO A 27 19.09 -17.74 -5.56
N THR A 28 18.79 -18.97 -5.14
CA THR A 28 18.02 -19.95 -5.90
C THR A 28 16.57 -19.95 -5.46
N GLU A 29 15.75 -19.29 -6.29
CA GLU A 29 14.33 -19.04 -6.12
C GLU A 29 14.05 -17.92 -5.12
N MET A 30 13.25 -16.93 -5.52
CA MET A 30 12.57 -16.01 -4.59
C MET A 30 11.60 -16.83 -3.72
N ARG A 31 12.16 -17.62 -2.81
CA ARG A 31 11.42 -18.29 -1.75
C ARG A 31 10.80 -17.22 -0.87
N VAL A 32 9.78 -17.61 -0.11
CA VAL A 32 9.03 -16.72 0.79
C VAL A 32 9.97 -15.85 1.63
N TYR A 33 11.09 -16.39 2.12
CA TYR A 33 12.08 -15.66 2.91
C TYR A 33 12.86 -14.57 2.15
N ALA A 34 13.20 -14.80 0.88
CA ALA A 34 13.87 -13.79 0.07
C ALA A 34 12.93 -12.61 -0.24
N VAL A 35 11.66 -12.91 -0.55
CA VAL A 35 10.61 -11.89 -0.73
C VAL A 35 10.39 -11.10 0.57
N GLN A 36 10.29 -11.78 1.71
CA GLN A 36 10.18 -11.12 3.02
C GLN A 36 11.38 -10.23 3.34
N SER A 37 12.60 -10.69 3.01
CA SER A 37 13.82 -9.91 3.21
C SER A 37 13.85 -8.65 2.34
N LEU A 38 13.42 -8.77 1.07
CA LEU A 38 13.32 -7.62 0.18
C LEU A 38 12.21 -6.65 0.61
N LEU A 39 11.07 -7.15 1.07
CA LEU A 39 10.01 -6.32 1.66
C LEU A 39 10.53 -5.55 2.87
N ALA A 40 11.18 -6.22 3.82
CA ALA A 40 11.73 -5.57 4.99
C ALA A 40 12.86 -4.58 4.64
N LYS A 41 13.71 -4.89 3.67
CA LYS A 41 14.69 -3.95 3.10
C LYS A 41 13.99 -2.70 2.56
N SER A 42 12.92 -2.87 1.76
CA SER A 42 12.18 -1.74 1.20
C SER A 42 11.57 -0.87 2.30
N ASP A 43 11.00 -1.46 3.35
CA ASP A 43 10.43 -0.74 4.48
C ASP A 43 11.49 0.09 5.22
N MET A 44 12.67 -0.49 5.47
CA MET A 44 13.77 0.23 6.11
C MET A 44 14.29 1.40 5.25
N LEU A 45 14.39 1.20 3.93
CA LEU A 45 14.78 2.25 2.99
C LEU A 45 13.76 3.39 2.94
N ILE A 46 12.47 3.05 2.89
CA ILE A 46 11.38 4.02 2.87
C ILE A 46 11.37 4.81 4.18
N GLU A 47 11.44 4.12 5.32
CA GLU A 47 11.42 4.76 6.65
C GLU A 47 12.62 5.67 6.84
N LYS A 48 13.83 5.21 6.49
CA LYS A 48 15.04 6.04 6.48
C LYS A 48 14.87 7.28 5.60
N GLY A 49 14.28 7.10 4.41
CA GLY A 49 13.98 8.17 3.48
C GLY A 49 13.04 9.24 4.06
N LYS A 50 11.95 8.81 4.71
CA LYS A 50 10.94 9.67 5.33
C LYS A 50 11.41 10.38 6.61
N THR A 51 12.23 9.71 7.41
CA THR A 51 12.66 10.20 8.74
C THR A 51 13.95 11.02 8.73
N SER A 52 14.68 11.01 7.62
CA SER A 52 15.88 11.85 7.45
C SER A 52 15.53 13.34 7.39
N GLU A 53 16.43 14.18 7.89
CA GLU A 53 16.30 15.65 7.82
C GLU A 53 17.55 16.25 7.15
N PRO A 54 17.47 16.68 5.87
CA PRO A 54 16.30 16.63 4.99
C PRO A 54 15.92 15.20 4.54
N PRO A 55 14.70 14.98 4.01
CA PRO A 55 14.29 13.68 3.49
C PRO A 55 15.28 13.12 2.47
N ASP A 56 15.66 11.85 2.66
CA ASP A 56 16.62 11.18 1.80
C ASP A 56 15.89 10.56 0.60
N SER A 57 15.76 11.37 -0.46
CA SER A 57 15.18 10.93 -1.73
C SER A 57 15.93 9.75 -2.37
N GLY A 58 17.19 9.51 -2.03
CA GLY A 58 17.95 8.37 -2.50
C GLY A 58 17.43 7.07 -1.90
N SER A 59 17.28 7.03 -0.58
CA SER A 59 16.70 5.88 0.13
C SER A 59 15.24 5.63 -0.28
N LEU A 60 14.43 6.68 -0.46
CA LEU A 60 13.05 6.52 -0.96
C LEU A 60 13.00 5.86 -2.35
N LYS A 61 13.79 6.38 -3.30
CA LYS A 61 13.86 5.83 -4.66
C LYS A 61 14.34 4.39 -4.67
N GLU A 62 15.30 4.06 -3.81
CA GLU A 62 15.81 2.70 -3.69
C GLU A 62 14.76 1.76 -3.09
N GLY A 63 14.01 2.19 -2.07
CA GLY A 63 12.90 1.40 -1.52
C GLY A 63 11.81 1.10 -2.56
N VAL A 64 11.42 2.13 -3.33
CA VAL A 64 10.50 1.98 -4.47
C VAL A 64 11.04 1.01 -5.52
N ARG A 65 12.33 1.10 -5.85
CA ARG A 65 13.01 0.21 -6.80
C ARG A 65 12.95 -1.24 -6.33
N VAL A 66 13.21 -1.50 -5.05
CA VAL A 66 13.14 -2.85 -4.46
C VAL A 66 11.71 -3.42 -4.54
N LEU A 67 10.69 -2.63 -4.23
CA LEU A 67 9.29 -3.07 -4.37
C LEU A 67 8.96 -3.46 -5.82
N GLN A 68 9.40 -2.64 -6.78
CA GLN A 68 9.21 -2.94 -8.20
C GLN A 68 9.94 -4.22 -8.62
N GLU A 69 11.16 -4.47 -8.14
CA GLU A 69 11.89 -5.72 -8.40
C GLU A 69 11.17 -6.96 -7.88
N ILE A 70 10.52 -6.87 -6.71
CA ILE A 70 9.69 -7.95 -6.17
C ILE A 70 8.51 -8.20 -7.12
N ILE A 71 7.76 -7.15 -7.47
CA ILE A 71 6.56 -7.23 -8.31
C ILE A 71 6.88 -7.76 -9.72
N ASP A 72 8.01 -7.36 -10.30
CA ASP A 72 8.44 -7.79 -11.63
C ASP A 72 9.04 -9.20 -11.67
N ASN A 73 9.35 -9.79 -10.51
CA ASN A 73 9.97 -11.10 -10.48
C ASN A 73 8.99 -12.20 -10.96
N PRO A 74 9.34 -13.01 -11.98
CA PRO A 74 8.46 -14.06 -12.49
C PRO A 74 8.11 -15.13 -11.44
N ILE A 75 9.01 -15.42 -10.52
CA ILE A 75 8.78 -16.41 -9.44
C ILE A 75 7.75 -15.85 -8.48
N TYR A 76 7.89 -14.59 -8.07
CA TYR A 76 6.89 -13.90 -7.25
C TYR A 76 5.50 -13.90 -7.91
N ARG A 77 5.43 -13.52 -9.19
CA ARG A 77 4.18 -13.49 -9.97
C ARG A 77 3.52 -14.86 -10.12
N SER A 78 4.31 -15.92 -10.22
CA SER A 78 3.80 -17.28 -10.44
C SER A 78 3.54 -18.08 -9.16
N ASN A 79 4.02 -17.61 -8.01
CA ASN A 79 3.92 -18.35 -6.75
C ASN A 79 2.55 -18.12 -6.07
N PRO A 80 1.70 -19.14 -5.92
CA PRO A 80 0.40 -19.01 -5.27
C PRO A 80 0.49 -18.90 -3.74
N THR A 81 1.66 -19.18 -3.15
CA THR A 81 1.86 -19.14 -1.68
C THR A 81 2.30 -17.78 -1.16
N VAL A 82 2.60 -16.84 -2.05
CA VAL A 82 3.02 -15.49 -1.69
C VAL A 82 1.83 -14.55 -1.84
N HIS A 83 1.49 -13.82 -0.78
CA HIS A 83 0.43 -12.79 -0.83
C HIS A 83 0.85 -11.68 -1.79
N LYS A 84 0.18 -11.63 -2.94
CA LYS A 84 0.50 -10.69 -4.02
C LYS A 84 -0.13 -9.31 -3.87
N GLY A 85 -0.63 -8.95 -2.70
CA GLY A 85 -1.17 -7.61 -2.45
C GLY A 85 -0.18 -6.67 -1.77
N ILE A 86 0.71 -7.21 -0.92
CA ILE A 86 1.51 -6.40 0.00
C ILE A 86 2.47 -5.44 -0.73
N PRO A 87 3.39 -5.90 -1.61
CA PRO A 87 4.29 -4.97 -2.29
C PRO A 87 3.54 -4.06 -3.28
N GLN A 88 2.48 -4.54 -3.93
CA GLN A 88 1.64 -3.74 -4.82
C GLN A 88 0.99 -2.58 -4.08
N ARG A 89 0.38 -2.84 -2.91
CA ARG A 89 -0.22 -1.81 -2.06
C ARG A 89 0.82 -0.82 -1.55
N LYS A 90 1.93 -1.31 -1.00
CA LYS A 90 3.04 -0.44 -0.55
C LYS A 90 3.55 0.45 -1.66
N LEU A 91 3.72 -0.09 -2.88
CA LEU A 91 4.17 0.70 -4.02
C LEU A 91 3.10 1.70 -4.46
N ALA A 92 1.82 1.30 -4.53
CA ALA A 92 0.71 2.19 -4.85
C ALA A 92 0.63 3.38 -3.88
N ASP A 93 0.77 3.16 -2.57
CA ASP A 93 0.75 4.22 -1.55
C ASP A 93 1.86 5.25 -1.75
N LEU A 94 3.04 4.80 -2.21
CA LEU A 94 4.19 5.68 -2.43
C LEU A 94 4.07 6.52 -3.69
N ILE A 95 3.36 6.03 -4.70
CA ILE A 95 3.33 6.64 -6.03
C ILE A 95 2.00 7.28 -6.39
N ARG A 96 0.91 7.05 -5.64
CA ARG A 96 -0.44 7.48 -6.04
C ARG A 96 -0.58 8.97 -6.34
N GLU A 97 0.18 9.82 -5.65
CA GLU A 97 0.19 11.27 -5.90
C GLU A 97 0.92 11.64 -7.21
N ASP A 98 1.94 10.86 -7.58
CA ASP A 98 2.77 11.10 -8.78
C ASP A 98 2.20 10.39 -10.03
N ASP A 99 1.65 9.19 -9.86
CA ASP A 99 1.06 8.34 -10.92
C ASP A 99 -0.16 7.56 -10.37
N PRO A 100 -1.33 8.21 -10.24
CA PRO A 100 -2.55 7.60 -9.70
C PRO A 100 -3.06 6.42 -10.55
N MET A 101 -2.87 6.47 -11.87
CA MET A 101 -3.33 5.39 -12.76
C MET A 101 -2.46 4.13 -12.60
N PHE A 102 -1.16 4.30 -12.42
CA PHE A 102 -0.30 3.15 -12.13
C PHE A 102 -0.57 2.59 -10.73
N ALA A 103 -0.84 3.43 -9.73
CA ALA A 103 -1.28 2.98 -8.41
C ALA A 103 -2.57 2.14 -8.48
N ILE A 104 -3.59 2.59 -9.23
CA ILE A 104 -4.82 1.83 -9.46
C ILE A 104 -4.53 0.48 -10.13
N SER A 105 -3.61 0.45 -11.10
CA SER A 105 -3.21 -0.80 -11.78
C SER A 105 -2.59 -1.79 -10.79
N LEU A 106 -1.72 -1.33 -9.89
CA LEU A 106 -1.09 -2.17 -8.87
C LEU A 106 -2.12 -2.75 -7.90
N LEU A 107 -3.01 -1.92 -7.36
CA LEU A 107 -4.08 -2.35 -6.46
C LEU A 107 -5.03 -3.34 -7.14
N SER A 108 -5.37 -3.09 -8.41
CA SER A 108 -6.22 -3.98 -9.22
C SER A 108 -5.56 -5.32 -9.54
N GLU A 109 -4.23 -5.37 -9.62
CA GLU A 109 -3.49 -6.63 -9.77
C GLU A 109 -3.43 -7.39 -8.44
N GLY A 110 -3.27 -6.69 -7.31
CA GLY A 110 -3.37 -7.27 -5.96
C GLY A 110 -4.70 -7.98 -5.75
N LEU A 111 -5.80 -7.28 -6.04
CA LEU A 111 -7.19 -7.77 -5.97
C LEU A 111 -7.39 -9.14 -6.63
N LYS A 112 -6.83 -9.35 -7.83
CA LYS A 112 -6.99 -10.60 -8.59
C LYS A 112 -6.38 -11.82 -7.90
N ASN A 113 -5.52 -11.60 -6.90
CA ASN A 113 -4.73 -12.62 -6.24
C ASN A 113 -5.09 -12.79 -4.76
N GLN A 114 -6.15 -12.15 -4.27
CA GLN A 114 -6.46 -12.02 -2.84
C GLN A 114 -7.87 -12.50 -2.48
N GLY A 115 -8.11 -12.70 -1.18
CA GLY A 115 -9.40 -13.12 -0.65
C GLY A 115 -10.34 -11.93 -0.40
N ASP A 116 -11.65 -12.21 -0.30
CA ASP A 116 -12.72 -11.21 -0.20
C ASP A 116 -12.51 -10.13 0.89
N LEU A 117 -11.80 -10.41 2.00
CA LEU A 117 -11.50 -9.41 3.04
C LEU A 117 -10.59 -8.28 2.52
N GLU A 118 -9.52 -8.64 1.83
CA GLU A 118 -8.53 -7.72 1.29
C GLU A 118 -9.14 -6.90 0.14
N GLU A 119 -10.09 -7.52 -0.57
CA GLU A 119 -10.86 -6.92 -1.66
C GLU A 119 -11.62 -5.66 -1.22
N GLY A 120 -12.17 -5.66 0.00
CA GLY A 120 -12.86 -4.49 0.55
C GLY A 120 -11.93 -3.29 0.73
N TYR A 121 -10.71 -3.51 1.24
CA TYR A 121 -9.72 -2.44 1.41
C TYR A 121 -9.19 -1.93 0.08
N GLU A 122 -8.85 -2.81 -0.86
CA GLU A 122 -8.34 -2.37 -2.16
C GLU A 122 -9.40 -1.62 -2.98
N ASN A 123 -10.66 -2.07 -2.98
CA ASN A 123 -11.73 -1.31 -3.62
C ASN A 123 -11.91 0.06 -2.95
N LEU A 124 -11.78 0.16 -1.62
CA LEU A 124 -11.82 1.45 -0.92
C LEU A 124 -10.70 2.39 -1.39
N GLU A 125 -9.45 1.91 -1.40
CA GLU A 125 -8.29 2.71 -1.83
C GLU A 125 -8.43 3.17 -3.30
N ILE A 126 -8.87 2.29 -4.19
CA ILE A 126 -9.08 2.67 -5.59
C ILE A 126 -10.18 3.73 -5.71
N GLY A 127 -11.28 3.58 -4.96
CA GLY A 127 -12.36 4.59 -4.91
C GLY A 127 -11.87 5.95 -4.42
N LEU A 128 -10.99 5.96 -3.41
CA LEU A 128 -10.35 7.18 -2.90
C LEU A 128 -9.43 7.83 -3.95
N ILE A 129 -8.65 7.06 -4.71
CA ILE A 129 -7.81 7.61 -5.79
C ILE A 129 -8.68 8.27 -6.87
N TYR A 130 -9.76 7.61 -7.31
CA TYR A 130 -10.67 8.20 -8.29
C TYR A 130 -11.32 9.49 -7.79
N LYS A 131 -11.77 9.50 -6.53
CA LYS A 131 -12.40 10.65 -5.90
C LYS A 131 -11.43 11.83 -5.68
N ASP A 132 -10.31 11.57 -5.01
CA ASP A 132 -9.48 12.62 -4.44
C ASP A 132 -8.35 13.07 -5.38
N LEU A 133 -7.86 12.19 -6.26
CA LEU A 133 -6.72 12.47 -7.14
C LEU A 133 -7.10 12.63 -8.61
N LEU A 134 -8.14 11.94 -9.07
CA LEU A 134 -8.58 11.97 -10.47
C LEU A 134 -9.83 12.82 -10.72
N ASP A 135 -10.54 13.26 -9.67
CA ASP A 135 -11.81 13.99 -9.76
C ASP A 135 -12.84 13.26 -10.64
N ASP A 136 -12.89 11.92 -10.54
CA ASP A 136 -13.81 11.04 -11.27
C ASP A 136 -14.79 10.35 -10.29
N PRO A 137 -15.86 11.06 -9.89
CA PRO A 137 -16.82 10.53 -8.91
C PRO A 137 -17.62 9.33 -9.44
N ASP A 138 -17.81 9.21 -10.76
CA ASP A 138 -18.54 8.09 -11.35
C ASP A 138 -17.76 6.78 -11.17
N GLN A 139 -16.45 6.81 -11.44
CA GLN A 139 -15.58 5.67 -11.14
C GLN A 139 -15.48 5.44 -9.63
N ALA A 140 -15.34 6.48 -8.82
CA ALA A 140 -15.28 6.35 -7.37
C ALA A 140 -16.52 5.60 -6.82
N VAL A 141 -17.73 5.98 -7.25
CA VAL A 141 -19.00 5.32 -6.88
C VAL A 141 -18.97 3.82 -7.17
N GLU A 142 -18.46 3.41 -8.33
CA GLU A 142 -18.38 2.00 -8.70
C GLU A 142 -17.59 1.19 -7.67
N TYR A 143 -16.46 1.73 -7.22
CA TYR A 143 -15.60 1.06 -6.25
C TYR A 143 -16.18 1.07 -4.83
N PHE A 144 -16.77 2.19 -4.39
CA PHE A 144 -17.47 2.24 -3.10
C PHE A 144 -18.69 1.30 -3.04
N GLU A 145 -19.40 1.14 -4.16
CA GLU A 145 -20.49 0.17 -4.28
C GLU A 145 -20.00 -1.27 -4.09
N ARG A 146 -18.84 -1.61 -4.66
CA ARG A 146 -18.21 -2.93 -4.45
C ARG A 146 -17.84 -3.15 -2.98
N VAL A 147 -17.31 -2.13 -2.30
CA VAL A 147 -17.04 -2.18 -0.85
C VAL A 147 -18.32 -2.46 -0.05
N ARG A 148 -19.40 -1.75 -0.36
CA ARG A 148 -20.71 -1.94 0.30
C ARG A 148 -21.27 -3.35 0.12
N GLN A 149 -21.11 -3.91 -1.08
CA GLN A 149 -21.63 -5.23 -1.44
C GLN A 149 -20.77 -6.39 -0.92
N ASN A 150 -19.50 -6.14 -0.60
CA ASN A 150 -18.60 -7.17 -0.11
C ASN A 150 -18.97 -7.58 1.32
N GLU A 151 -19.48 -8.80 1.53
CA GLU A 151 -19.94 -9.26 2.84
C GLU A 151 -18.84 -9.30 3.90
N LEU A 152 -17.59 -9.53 3.48
CA LEU A 152 -16.44 -9.72 4.35
C LEU A 152 -15.65 -8.42 4.60
N ALA A 153 -15.96 -7.33 3.89
CA ALA A 153 -15.31 -6.05 4.13
C ALA A 153 -15.55 -5.57 5.59
N PRO A 154 -14.52 -5.06 6.28
CA PRO A 154 -14.63 -4.58 7.65
C PRO A 154 -15.69 -3.50 7.81
N ARG A 155 -16.28 -3.44 9.01
CA ARG A 155 -17.39 -2.54 9.30
C ARG A 155 -17.03 -1.08 9.07
N GLU A 156 -15.81 -0.69 9.44
CA GLU A 156 -15.28 0.66 9.27
C GLU A 156 -15.14 1.03 7.79
N VAL A 157 -14.62 0.10 6.99
CA VAL A 157 -14.46 0.24 5.54
C VAL A 157 -15.81 0.38 4.84
N LYS A 158 -16.80 -0.44 5.22
CA LYS A 158 -18.18 -0.33 4.73
C LYS A 158 -18.83 0.99 5.11
N LYS A 159 -18.71 1.37 6.39
CA LYS A 159 -19.29 2.61 6.90
C LYS A 159 -18.78 3.82 6.11
N TYR A 160 -17.48 3.86 5.83
CA TYR A 160 -16.89 4.93 5.02
C TYR A 160 -17.48 4.98 3.59
N ALA A 161 -17.58 3.81 2.94
CA ALA A 161 -18.17 3.72 1.60
C ALA A 161 -19.65 4.15 1.59
N GLU A 162 -20.43 3.76 2.60
CA GLU A 162 -21.83 4.16 2.76
C GLU A 162 -21.98 5.68 2.95
N GLU A 163 -21.17 6.28 3.83
CA GLU A 163 -21.20 7.73 4.07
C GLU A 163 -20.92 8.55 2.80
N PHE A 164 -19.99 8.07 1.96
CA PHE A 164 -19.71 8.67 0.65
C PHE A 164 -20.90 8.53 -0.32
N LEU A 165 -21.44 7.31 -0.46
CA LEU A 165 -22.56 7.03 -1.37
C LEU A 165 -23.83 7.79 -1.00
N ASP A 166 -24.14 7.89 0.30
CA ASP A 166 -25.28 8.65 0.82
C ASP A 166 -25.12 10.16 0.52
N GLY A 167 -23.90 10.68 0.60
CA GLY A 167 -23.57 12.07 0.23
C GLY A 167 -23.91 12.40 -1.22
N ILE A 168 -23.57 11.49 -2.13
CA ILE A 168 -23.90 11.61 -3.56
C ILE A 168 -25.42 11.60 -3.76
N GLN A 169 -26.12 10.64 -3.14
CA GLN A 169 -27.58 10.53 -3.26
C GLN A 169 -28.33 11.76 -2.71
N ALA A 170 -27.78 12.41 -1.68
CA ALA A 170 -28.32 13.64 -1.11
C ALA A 170 -28.08 14.89 -2.00
N GLY A 171 -27.38 14.76 -3.13
CA GLY A 171 -27.09 15.87 -4.05
C GLY A 171 -25.98 16.80 -3.55
N HIS A 172 -25.13 16.34 -2.62
CA HIS A 172 -24.00 17.10 -2.08
C HIS A 172 -22.72 17.00 -2.94
N LEU A 173 -22.85 16.92 -4.26
CA LEU A 173 -21.71 16.83 -5.19
C LEU A 173 -20.76 18.03 -5.10
N ASP A 174 -21.27 19.22 -4.73
CA ASP A 174 -20.52 20.48 -4.77
C ASP A 174 -19.81 20.86 -3.45
N ASN A 175 -19.76 19.98 -2.44
CA ASN A 175 -19.10 20.31 -1.17
C ASN A 175 -18.12 19.22 -0.69
N PRO A 176 -16.90 19.17 -1.26
CA PRO A 176 -15.86 18.22 -0.88
C PRO A 176 -15.37 18.36 0.58
N ASN A 177 -15.75 19.44 1.29
CA ASN A 177 -15.35 19.72 2.67
C ASN A 177 -16.35 19.25 3.75
N LEU A 178 -17.46 18.60 3.39
CA LEU A 178 -18.46 18.15 4.38
C LEU A 178 -18.09 16.83 5.07
N TYR A 179 -17.07 16.13 4.60
CA TYR A 179 -16.57 14.91 5.21
C TYR A 179 -15.18 15.21 5.77
N PRO A 180 -15.03 15.40 7.10
CA PRO A 180 -13.73 15.59 7.68
C PRO A 180 -12.95 14.29 7.48
N GLY A 181 -12.03 14.31 6.53
CA GLY A 181 -10.92 13.37 6.43
C GLY A 181 -9.99 13.57 7.62
N GLU A 182 -10.49 13.37 8.84
CA GLU A 182 -9.63 13.11 9.98
C GLU A 182 -8.92 11.81 9.65
N ASN A 183 -7.68 11.96 9.16
CA ASN A 183 -6.67 10.94 8.94
C ASN A 183 -7.18 9.53 9.28
N LEU A 184 -7.70 8.83 8.26
CA LEU A 184 -7.51 7.39 8.19
C LEU A 184 -5.98 7.23 8.16
N GLU A 185 -5.34 7.20 9.33
CA GLU A 185 -4.04 6.56 9.47
C GLU A 185 -4.28 5.16 8.93
N LEU A 186 -3.91 4.98 7.65
CA LEU A 186 -4.09 3.76 6.88
C LEU A 186 -3.72 2.60 7.79
N PHE A 187 -4.72 1.78 8.11
CA PHE A 187 -4.63 0.67 9.03
C PHE A 187 -3.32 -0.08 8.83
N SER A 188 -2.40 0.02 9.79
CA SER A 188 -1.21 -0.82 9.77
C SER A 188 -1.69 -2.27 9.90
N LEU A 189 -1.42 -3.09 8.88
CA LEU A 189 -1.73 -4.53 8.87
C LEU A 189 -1.12 -5.31 10.05
N GLU A 190 -0.30 -4.67 10.90
CA GLU A 190 0.20 -5.23 12.15
C GLU A 190 -0.91 -5.57 13.17
N GLU A 191 -2.16 -5.10 12.97
CA GLU A 191 -3.31 -5.46 13.81
C GLU A 191 -4.16 -6.63 13.29
N ILE A 192 -3.79 -7.24 12.14
CA ILE A 192 -4.43 -8.46 11.64
C ILE A 192 -3.55 -9.67 12.01
N ASP A 193 -3.60 -10.08 13.28
CA ASP A 193 -3.16 -11.41 13.73
C ASP A 193 -4.44 -12.25 14.03
N PRO A 194 -4.50 -13.55 13.69
CA PRO A 194 -5.73 -14.36 13.76
C PRO A 194 -6.20 -14.71 15.18
#